data_AF-A0A383BJR3-F1
#
_entry.id   AF-A0A383BJR3-F1
#
_cell.length_a   1.000
_cell.length_b   1.000
_cell.length_c   1.000
_cell.angle_alpha   90.00
_cell.angle_beta   90.00
_cell.angle_gamma   90.00
#
_symmetry.space_group_name_H-M   'P 1'
#
loop_
_entity.id
_entity.type
_entity.pdbx_description
1 polymer ?
#
loop_
_entity_poly.entity_id
_entity_poly.type
_entity_poly.pdbx_seq_one_letter_code
_entity_poly.pdbx_strand_id
1 'polypeptide(L)'
;MAKNKIDLAAQPQAIEAEQAVLGSMLISKDAVSKSLQWLPASNYFYKDAHAKIFSCMIDLFDKGDPIDAISVVDKLKKKKELKSVG
;
A
#
# COMPACT_ATOMS: atom_id res chain seq x y z
N MET A 1 -0.94 -27.90 -6.58
CA MET A 1 -2.09 -26.98 -6.60
C MET A 1 -2.41 -26.63 -5.16
N ALA A 2 -2.00 -25.43 -4.73
CA ALA A 2 -2.02 -25.02 -3.33
C ALA A 2 -3.46 -24.76 -2.87
N LYS A 3 -3.80 -25.32 -1.70
CA LYS A 3 -5.11 -25.20 -1.07
C LYS A 3 -5.29 -23.76 -0.57
N ASN A 4 -5.98 -22.92 -1.33
CA ASN A 4 -6.52 -21.67 -0.79
C ASN A 4 -7.72 -22.03 0.10
N LYS A 5 -7.41 -22.36 1.35
CA LYS A 5 -8.42 -22.58 2.39
C LYS A 5 -8.96 -21.18 2.73
N ILE A 6 -10.07 -20.81 2.09
CA ILE A 6 -10.82 -19.62 2.47
C ILE A 6 -11.31 -19.86 3.88
N ASP A 7 -10.60 -19.30 4.85
CA ASP A 7 -10.98 -19.38 6.25
C ASP A 7 -12.22 -18.49 6.43
N LEU A 8 -13.40 -19.09 6.31
CA LEU A 8 -14.69 -18.39 6.35
C LEU A 8 -14.94 -17.63 7.67
N ALA A 9 -14.11 -17.87 8.70
CA ALA A 9 -14.12 -17.15 9.97
C ALA A 9 -13.27 -15.86 9.96
N ALA A 10 -12.39 -15.67 8.98
CA ALA A 10 -11.64 -14.43 8.82
C ALA A 10 -12.52 -13.36 8.17
N GLN A 11 -12.35 -12.10 8.58
CA GLN A 11 -13.00 -10.98 7.91
C GLN A 11 -12.64 -10.98 6.41
N PRO A 12 -13.57 -10.62 5.51
CA PRO A 12 -13.29 -10.56 4.08
C PRO A 12 -12.04 -9.71 3.78
N GLN A 13 -10.99 -10.34 3.28
CA GLN A 13 -9.70 -9.71 3.00
C GLN A 13 -9.04 -10.34 1.78
N ALA A 14 -8.12 -9.61 1.15
CA ALA A 14 -7.32 -10.09 0.03
C ALA A 14 -5.91 -9.48 0.06
N ILE A 15 -5.01 -10.11 0.83
CA ILE A 15 -3.64 -9.60 1.06
C ILE A 15 -2.84 -9.51 -0.24
N GLU A 16 -3.01 -10.47 -1.16
CA GLU A 16 -2.35 -10.46 -2.46
C GLU A 16 -2.84 -9.30 -3.34
N ALA A 17 -4.13 -8.94 -3.23
CA ALA A 17 -4.68 -7.80 -3.96
C ALA A 17 -4.12 -6.48 -3.41
N GLU A 18 -3.98 -6.35 -2.09
CA GLU A 18 -3.31 -5.20 -1.47
C GLU A 18 -1.87 -5.03 -1.97
N GLN A 19 -1.11 -6.13 -2.02
CA GLN A 19 0.25 -6.12 -2.55
C GLN A 19 0.29 -5.73 -4.04
N ALA A 20 -0.65 -6.22 -4.84
CA ALA A 20 -0.74 -5.87 -6.25
C ALA A 20 -1.03 -4.38 -6.47
N VAL A 21 -1.92 -3.79 -5.67
CA VAL A 21 -2.20 -2.35 -5.69
C VAL A 21 -0.93 -1.56 -5.36
N LEU A 22 -0.30 -1.81 -4.22
CA LEU A 22 0.93 -1.11 -3.81
C LEU A 22 2.06 -1.28 -4.84
N GLY A 23 2.26 -2.50 -5.36
CA GLY A 23 3.25 -2.78 -6.37
C GLY A 23 2.98 -2.03 -7.67
N SER A 24 1.72 -1.96 -8.12
CA SER A 24 1.35 -1.21 -9.32
C SER A 24 1.62 0.29 -9.19
N MET A 25 1.36 0.87 -8.00
CA MET A 25 1.63 2.28 -7.70
C MET A 25 3.13 2.62 -7.75
N LEU A 26 3.99 1.67 -7.36
CA LEU A 26 5.45 1.82 -7.46
C LEU A 26 5.97 1.76 -8.91
N ILE A 27 5.23 1.11 -9.81
CA ILE A 27 5.65 0.91 -11.21
C ILE A 27 5.14 2.03 -12.11
N SER A 28 3.90 2.52 -11.88
CA SER A 28 3.23 3.45 -12.80
C SER A 28 2.56 4.60 -12.07
N LYS A 29 2.88 5.84 -12.51
CA LYS A 29 2.22 7.06 -12.04
C LYS A 29 0.71 7.04 -12.32
N ASP A 30 0.28 6.47 -13.44
CA ASP A 30 -1.15 6.35 -13.76
C ASP A 30 -1.87 5.40 -12.79
N ALA A 31 -1.17 4.36 -12.31
CA ALA A 31 -1.72 3.45 -11.32
C ALA A 31 -1.92 4.14 -9.97
N VAL A 32 -1.08 5.12 -9.61
CA VAL A 32 -1.29 5.96 -8.43
C VAL A 32 -2.60 6.73 -8.53
N SER A 33 -2.77 7.54 -9.59
CA SER A 33 -3.97 8.36 -9.77
C SER A 33 -5.26 7.52 -9.79
N LYS A 34 -5.23 6.36 -10.46
CA LYS A 34 -6.34 5.41 -10.45
C LYS A 34 -6.58 4.86 -9.05
N SER A 35 -5.55 4.38 -8.36
CA SER A 35 -5.71 3.79 -7.02
C SER A 35 -6.32 4.80 -6.04
N LEU A 36 -5.89 6.06 -6.07
CA LEU A 36 -6.42 7.13 -5.21
C LEU A 36 -7.88 7.48 -5.51
N GLN A 37 -8.34 7.31 -6.75
CA GLN A 37 -9.75 7.51 -7.11
C GLN A 37 -10.66 6.46 -6.47
N TRP A 38 -10.21 5.21 -6.38
CA TRP A 38 -10.99 4.08 -5.87
C TRP A 38 -10.80 3.83 -4.37
N LEU A 39 -9.63 4.19 -3.83
CA LEU A 39 -9.24 3.98 -2.44
C LEU A 39 -9.00 5.34 -1.76
N PRO A 40 -10.06 5.95 -1.19
CA PRO A 40 -9.99 7.31 -0.65
C PRO A 40 -9.20 7.40 0.67
N ALA A 41 -8.92 6.29 1.34
CA ALA A 41 -8.19 6.28 2.60
C ALA A 41 -7.37 4.99 2.79
N SER A 42 -6.38 5.03 3.69
CA SER A 42 -5.51 3.90 3.99
C SER A 42 -6.18 2.79 4.81
N ASN A 43 -7.28 3.09 5.51
CA ASN A 43 -8.02 2.12 6.33
C ASN A 43 -8.82 1.08 5.51
N TYR A 44 -8.76 1.16 4.18
CA TYR A 44 -9.28 0.11 3.28
C TYR A 44 -8.33 -1.09 3.17
N PHE A 45 -7.07 -0.94 3.57
CA PHE A 45 -6.12 -2.04 3.66
C PHE A 45 -6.32 -2.79 4.98
N TYR A 46 -6.41 -4.12 4.91
CA TYR A 46 -6.55 -4.97 6.08
C TYR A 46 -5.25 -5.06 6.89
N LYS A 47 -4.10 -5.12 6.20
CA LYS A 47 -2.80 -5.18 6.86
C LYS A 47 -2.31 -3.79 7.22
N ASP A 48 -2.07 -3.53 8.50
CA ASP A 48 -1.54 -2.25 9.01
C ASP A 48 -0.27 -1.79 8.28
N ALA A 49 0.64 -2.72 7.98
CA ALA A 49 1.84 -2.42 7.20
C ALA A 49 1.52 -1.85 5.80
N HIS A 50 0.53 -2.44 5.12
CA HIS A 50 0.10 -1.97 3.80
C HIS A 50 -0.63 -0.63 3.89
N ALA A 51 -1.47 -0.43 4.91
CA ALA A 51 -2.13 0.84 5.18
C ALA A 51 -1.11 1.98 5.38
N LYS A 52 -0.04 1.74 6.14
CA LYS A 52 1.05 2.70 6.35
C LYS A 52 1.82 3.01 5.08
N ILE A 53 2.14 1.99 4.27
CA ILE A 53 2.79 2.19 2.97
C ILE A 53 1.91 3.03 2.06
N PHE A 54 0.61 2.73 1.96
CA PHE A 54 -0.33 3.49 1.15
C PHE A 54 -0.45 4.95 1.62
N SER A 55 -0.56 5.18 2.94
CA SER A 55 -0.56 6.53 3.52
C SER A 55 0.73 7.30 3.18
N CYS A 56 1.89 6.64 3.22
CA CYS A 56 3.14 7.25 2.80
C CYS A 56 3.13 7.64 1.31
N MET A 57 2.54 6.81 0.44
CA MET A 57 2.39 7.08 -0.99
C MET A 57 1.44 8.25 -1.26
N ILE A 58 0.32 8.35 -0.53
CA ILE A 58 -0.59 9.51 -0.58
C ILE A 58 0.19 10.79 -0.25
N ASP A 59 0.92 10.81 0.87
CA ASP A 59 1.66 11.99 1.29
C ASP A 59 2.74 12.40 0.26
N LEU A 60 3.29 11.46 -0.51
CA LEU A 60 4.26 11.76 -1.58
C LEU A 60 3.52 12.36 -2.77
N PHE A 61 2.39 11.77 -3.15
CA PHE A 61 1.53 12.28 -4.22
C PHE A 61 1.10 13.73 -3.95
N ASP A 62 0.62 14.02 -2.74
CA ASP A 62 0.16 15.36 -2.35
C ASP A 62 1.27 16.41 -2.38
N LYS A 63 2.53 16.00 -2.21
CA LYS A 63 3.71 16.87 -2.27
C LYS A 63 4.30 16.98 -3.68
N GLY A 64 3.78 16.22 -4.63
CA GLY A 64 4.37 16.09 -5.96
C GLY A 64 5.71 15.34 -5.97
N ASP A 65 6.03 14.61 -4.90
CA ASP A 65 7.24 13.81 -4.78
C ASP A 65 7.13 12.51 -5.61
N PRO A 66 8.27 11.92 -6.03
CA PRO A 66 8.26 10.61 -6.68
C PRO A 66 7.68 9.50 -5.79
N ILE A 67 6.92 8.59 -6.40
CA ILE A 67 6.31 7.42 -5.74
C ILE A 67 6.98 6.17 -6.29
N ASP A 68 8.19 5.93 -5.82
CA ASP A 68 9.00 4.77 -6.13
C ASP A 68 9.53 4.14 -4.83
N ALA A 69 10.15 2.96 -4.94
CA ALA A 69 10.58 2.20 -3.77
C ALA A 69 11.59 2.96 -2.89
N ILE A 70 12.50 3.72 -3.49
CA ILE A 70 13.52 4.49 -2.77
C ILE A 70 12.85 5.63 -2.01
N SER A 71 12.03 6.41 -2.72
CA SER A 71 11.31 7.56 -2.15
C SER A 71 10.38 7.16 -1.01
N VAL A 72 9.66 6.05 -1.15
CA VAL A 72 8.79 5.49 -0.11
C VAL A 72 9.60 5.02 1.10
N VAL A 73 10.68 4.25 0.89
CA VAL A 73 11.54 3.77 1.99
C VAL A 73 12.16 4.93 2.75
N ASP A 74 12.65 5.96 2.06
CA ASP A 74 13.28 7.12 2.71
C ASP A 74 12.27 7.93 3.53
N LYS A 75 11.04 8.07 3.05
CA LYS A 75 9.98 8.73 3.83
C LYS A 75 9.56 7.92 5.04
N LEU A 76 9.40 6.60 4.91
CA LEU A 76 9.13 5.70 6.04
C LEU A 76 10.26 5.71 7.08
N LYS A 77 11.53 5.80 6.66
CA LYS A 77 12.67 5.99 7.56
C LYS A 77 12.57 7.30 8.32
N LYS A 78 12.30 8.42 7.62
CA LYS A 78 12.13 9.74 8.24
C LYS A 78 10.98 9.76 9.26
N LYS A 79 9.89 9.04 8.98
CA LYS A 79 8.76 8.85 9.91
C LYS A 79 9.03 7.87 11.05
N LYS A 80 10.16 7.15 11.04
CA LYS A 80 10.49 6.05 11.97
C LYS A 80 9.51 4.87 11.89
N GLU A 81 8.82 4.71 10.76
CA GLU A 81 7.81 3.67 10.53
C GLU A 81 8.37 2.47 9.76
N LEU A 82 9.55 2.59 9.13
CA LEU A 82 10.11 1.53 8.27
C LEU A 82 10.13 0.16 8.96
N LYS A 83 10.66 0.09 10.19
CA LYS A 83 10.73 -1.17 10.96
C LYS A 83 9.36 -1.79 11.26
N SER A 84 8.29 -1.00 11.25
CA SER A 84 6.93 -1.47 11.53
C SER A 84 6.25 -2.07 10.30
N VAL A 85 6.77 -1.80 9.10
CA VAL A 85 6.19 -2.28 7.84
C VAL A 85 7.00 -3.41 7.20
N GLY A 86 8.21 -3.68 7.69
CA GLY A 86 9.12 -4.74 7.22
C GLY A 86 10.54 -4.22 7.12
#